data_AF-A0A1I0KNQ3-F1
#
_entry.id   AF-A0A1I0KNQ3-F1
#
_cell.length_a   1.000
_cell.length_b   1.000
_cell.length_c   1.000
_cell.angle_alpha   90.00
_cell.angle_beta   90.00
_cell.angle_gamma   90.00
#
_symmetry.space_group_name_H-M   'P 1'
#
loop_
_entity.id
_entity.type
_entity.pdbx_description
1 polymer ?
#
loop_
_entity_poly.entity_id
_entity_poly.type
_entity_poly.pdbx_seq_one_letter_code
_entity_poly.pdbx_strand_id
1 'polypeptide(L)'
;MHALPPMLLAIVLCGCSTAVSRAPTAHEMPPPHVFDASTPLQDRHGPAPKAFFEMLQLRDATSHTPTDSERHKLAAALGHLTPLQRRVLTQHLRSISFVEGMPNNALTYPDETDRSEKRFHITIRAGVLNETVSELITRKERSCADAAGSSLELSIDAGHMDALVYVLLHEATHIVDSSLGFTAEASARYEPARPFTEGIWEDRLHAVAAYRSDILETTCWRERGKTVPLDKIPSVYAALSQTPFASLYGSNNWHDDIAELVAWYTLTQVLHQPYRIELRDQGNLVYSYEPMHSPRVRSRFVYLQQFFAG
;
A
#
# COMPACT_ATOMS: atom_id res chain seq x y z
N MET A 1 4.71 -33.10 2.00
CA MET A 1 4.93 -32.32 0.76
C MET A 1 3.57 -32.17 0.07
N HIS A 2 2.94 -31.01 0.18
CA HIS A 2 1.66 -30.73 -0.47
C HIS A 2 1.71 -29.36 -1.15
N ALA A 3 1.06 -29.28 -2.32
CA ALA A 3 1.18 -28.17 -3.25
C ALA A 3 0.29 -26.96 -2.88
N LEU A 4 0.69 -25.79 -3.37
CA LEU A 4 -0.13 -24.58 -3.35
C LEU A 4 -1.31 -24.69 -4.35
N PRO A 5 -2.50 -24.14 -4.05
CA PRO A 5 -3.64 -24.14 -4.98
C PRO A 5 -3.42 -23.22 -6.21
N PRO A 6 -4.21 -23.40 -7.28
CA PRO A 6 -3.80 -22.98 -8.62
C PRO A 6 -4.11 -21.53 -8.98
N MET A 7 -3.13 -20.87 -9.61
CA MET A 7 -3.35 -19.66 -10.42
C MET A 7 -4.00 -20.10 -11.74
N LEU A 8 -5.23 -19.64 -12.03
CA LEU A 8 -5.97 -20.13 -13.20
C LEU A 8 -5.50 -19.44 -14.48
N LEU A 9 -4.58 -20.09 -15.21
CA LEU A 9 -4.16 -19.69 -16.54
C LEU A 9 -4.97 -20.47 -17.60
N ALA A 10 -5.74 -19.78 -18.44
CA ALA A 10 -6.42 -20.38 -19.59
C ALA A 10 -5.79 -19.86 -20.90
N ILE A 11 -5.18 -20.77 -21.67
CA ILE A 11 -4.66 -20.52 -23.01
C ILE A 11 -5.50 -21.33 -24.00
N VAL A 12 -5.98 -20.70 -25.06
CA VAL A 12 -6.31 -21.35 -26.32
C VAL A 12 -5.63 -20.58 -27.45
N LEU A 13 -4.76 -21.27 -28.19
CA LEU A 13 -4.06 -20.77 -29.37
C LEU A 13 -4.77 -21.25 -30.64
N CYS A 14 -4.89 -20.42 -31.67
CA CYS A 14 -4.35 -20.69 -33.01
C CYS A 14 -4.50 -19.47 -33.94
N GLY A 15 -3.51 -19.21 -34.81
CA GLY A 15 -3.56 -18.12 -35.80
C GLY A 15 -2.18 -17.61 -36.21
N CYS A 16 -1.56 -18.24 -37.20
CA CYS A 16 -0.17 -18.00 -37.60
C CYS A 16 0.09 -16.59 -38.15
N SER A 17 1.28 -16.04 -37.85
CA SER A 17 2.08 -15.29 -38.84
C SER A 17 3.56 -15.28 -38.44
N THR A 18 4.44 -15.55 -39.40
CA THR A 18 5.88 -15.67 -39.21
C THR A 18 6.58 -14.32 -39.35
N ALA A 19 7.26 -13.86 -38.29
CA ALA A 19 8.26 -12.82 -38.37
C ALA A 19 9.51 -13.26 -37.61
N VAL A 20 10.65 -13.37 -38.30
CA VAL A 20 11.93 -13.73 -37.69
C VAL A 20 12.46 -12.51 -36.94
N SER A 21 12.19 -12.45 -35.62
CA SER A 21 12.89 -11.54 -34.73
C SER A 21 14.16 -12.22 -34.21
N ARG A 22 15.31 -11.61 -34.48
CA ARG A 22 16.61 -12.08 -34.02
C ARG A 22 16.75 -11.75 -32.54
N ALA A 23 16.80 -12.76 -31.68
CA ALA A 23 17.03 -12.57 -30.25
C ALA A 23 18.36 -11.82 -30.02
N PRO A 24 18.42 -10.81 -29.12
CA PRO A 24 19.66 -10.16 -28.75
C PRO A 24 20.63 -11.19 -28.16
N THR A 25 21.90 -11.11 -28.54
CA THR A 25 22.95 -11.92 -27.91
C THR A 25 23.21 -11.43 -26.49
N ALA A 26 23.61 -12.34 -25.59
CA ALA A 26 23.75 -12.09 -24.15
C ALA A 26 24.74 -10.98 -23.72
N HIS A 27 25.36 -10.27 -24.68
CA HIS A 27 26.25 -9.13 -24.46
C HIS A 27 25.59 -7.76 -24.65
N GLU A 28 24.32 -7.68 -25.10
CA GLU A 28 23.58 -6.41 -25.23
C GLU A 28 22.66 -6.11 -24.04
N MET A 29 22.58 -7.00 -23.04
CA MET A 29 21.97 -6.63 -21.77
C MET A 29 22.93 -5.72 -21.00
N PRO A 30 22.47 -4.54 -20.51
CA PRO A 30 23.26 -3.81 -19.52
C PRO A 30 23.52 -4.74 -18.33
N PRO A 31 24.72 -4.69 -17.72
CA PRO A 31 25.03 -5.55 -16.58
C PRO A 31 23.97 -5.36 -15.49
N PRO A 32 23.59 -6.43 -14.75
CA PRO A 32 22.63 -6.29 -13.66
C PRO A 32 23.14 -5.18 -12.74
N HIS A 33 22.37 -4.09 -12.62
CA HIS A 33 22.80 -2.89 -11.88
C HIS A 33 23.34 -3.32 -10.53
N VAL A 34 24.63 -3.12 -10.27
CA VAL A 34 25.22 -3.46 -8.98
C VAL A 34 24.51 -2.61 -7.93
N PHE A 35 24.03 -3.22 -6.85
CA PHE A 35 23.39 -2.48 -5.78
C PHE A 35 24.44 -1.60 -5.08
N ASP A 36 24.19 -0.30 -5.05
CA ASP A 36 25.04 0.67 -4.37
C ASP A 36 24.21 1.43 -3.32
N ALA A 37 24.48 1.13 -2.05
CA ALA A 37 23.84 1.79 -0.92
C ALA A 37 24.18 3.30 -0.83
N SER A 38 25.24 3.77 -1.49
CA SER A 38 25.60 5.19 -1.55
C SER A 38 24.79 5.99 -2.57
N THR A 39 24.12 5.32 -3.52
CA THR A 39 23.18 5.97 -4.44
C THR A 39 22.02 6.58 -3.63
N PRO A 40 21.75 7.90 -3.71
CA PRO A 40 20.67 8.54 -2.97
C PRO A 40 19.29 7.98 -3.35
N LEU A 41 18.36 7.93 -2.39
CA LEU A 41 17.05 7.29 -2.59
C LEU A 41 16.26 7.88 -3.76
N GLN A 42 16.33 9.20 -3.97
CA GLN A 42 15.62 9.86 -5.08
C GLN A 42 16.17 9.49 -6.46
N ASP A 43 17.41 9.00 -6.54
CA ASP A 43 18.06 8.59 -7.79
C ASP A 43 17.88 7.09 -8.07
N ARG A 44 17.34 6.31 -7.12
CA ARG A 44 17.02 4.88 -7.28
C ARG A 44 15.71 4.65 -8.03
N HIS A 45 15.44 5.40 -9.10
CA HIS A 45 14.24 5.20 -9.92
C HIS A 45 14.57 4.60 -11.29
N GLY A 46 13.65 3.81 -11.85
CA GLY A 46 13.82 3.20 -13.16
C GLY A 46 12.55 2.55 -13.71
N PRO A 47 12.64 1.88 -14.88
CA PRO A 47 11.53 1.06 -15.37
C PRO A 47 11.23 -0.08 -14.38
N ALA A 48 9.97 -0.50 -14.31
CA ALA A 48 9.60 -1.67 -13.52
C ALA A 48 10.24 -2.94 -14.13
N PRO A 49 10.82 -3.85 -13.32
CA PRO A 49 11.35 -5.12 -13.80
C PRO A 49 10.30 -5.94 -14.56
N LYS A 50 10.70 -6.67 -15.60
CA LYS A 50 9.79 -7.54 -16.38
C LYS A 50 9.00 -8.53 -15.49
N ALA A 51 9.66 -9.05 -14.44
CA ALA A 51 9.07 -9.94 -13.45
C ALA A 51 7.86 -9.33 -12.72
N PHE A 52 7.80 -8.01 -12.54
CA PHE A 52 6.65 -7.34 -11.93
C PHE A 52 5.38 -7.47 -12.78
N PHE A 53 5.51 -7.22 -14.10
CA PHE A 53 4.40 -7.35 -15.05
C PHE A 53 3.93 -8.81 -15.16
N GLU A 54 4.88 -9.76 -15.13
CA GLU A 54 4.59 -11.20 -15.17
C GLU A 54 3.88 -11.69 -13.90
N MET A 55 4.37 -11.29 -12.71
CA MET A 55 3.79 -11.60 -11.40
C MET A 55 2.33 -11.17 -11.29
N LEU A 56 2.01 -9.96 -11.77
CA LEU A 56 0.66 -9.39 -11.73
C LEU A 56 -0.18 -9.65 -13.00
N GLN A 57 0.38 -10.38 -13.98
CA GLN A 57 -0.24 -10.66 -15.29
C GLN A 57 -0.68 -9.40 -16.07
N LEU A 58 -0.02 -8.26 -15.86
CA LEU A 58 -0.38 -6.97 -16.45
C LEU A 58 0.14 -6.88 -17.90
N ARG A 59 -0.70 -7.24 -18.88
CA ARG A 59 -0.32 -7.32 -20.30
C ARG A 59 -0.25 -5.96 -21.00
N ASP A 60 -1.14 -5.05 -20.63
CA ASP A 60 -1.30 -3.74 -21.29
C ASP A 60 -0.68 -2.58 -20.47
N ALA A 61 -0.09 -2.89 -19.31
CA ALA A 61 0.58 -1.93 -18.46
C ALA A 61 2.00 -1.64 -18.94
N THR A 62 2.48 -0.41 -18.73
CA THR A 62 3.81 0.03 -19.21
C THR A 62 4.54 0.84 -18.14
N SER A 63 5.88 0.84 -18.19
CA SER A 63 6.67 1.69 -17.29
C SER A 63 6.57 3.16 -17.71
N HIS A 64 6.17 4.02 -16.78
CA HIS A 64 6.29 5.47 -16.91
C HIS A 64 7.71 5.91 -16.53
N THR A 65 8.26 6.86 -17.29
CA THR A 65 9.56 7.48 -16.98
C THR A 65 9.30 8.86 -16.39
N PRO A 66 9.59 9.09 -15.09
CA PRO A 66 9.28 10.37 -14.44
C PRO A 66 9.96 11.56 -15.13
N THR A 67 9.14 12.55 -15.50
CA THR A 67 9.58 13.87 -15.93
C THR A 67 10.33 14.60 -14.80
N ASP A 68 11.03 15.67 -15.15
CA ASP A 68 11.79 16.48 -14.18
C ASP A 68 10.92 16.99 -13.03
N SER A 69 9.68 17.40 -13.30
CA SER A 69 8.71 17.80 -12.26
C SER A 69 8.34 16.64 -11.33
N GLU A 70 8.09 15.46 -11.88
CA GLU A 70 7.75 14.26 -11.11
C GLU A 70 8.94 13.74 -10.29
N ARG A 71 10.18 13.90 -10.77
CA ARG A 71 11.39 13.61 -9.98
C ARG A 71 11.54 14.56 -8.79
N HIS A 72 11.19 15.85 -8.94
CA HIS A 72 11.14 16.77 -7.80
C HIS A 72 10.05 16.38 -6.79
N LYS A 73 8.86 15.96 -7.24
CA LYS A 73 7.83 15.41 -6.36
C LYS A 73 8.30 14.16 -5.60
N LEU A 74 8.99 13.24 -6.28
CA LEU A 74 9.60 12.06 -5.65
C LEU A 74 10.62 12.43 -4.58
N ALA A 75 11.54 13.35 -4.89
CA ALA A 75 12.53 13.82 -3.92
C ALA A 75 11.89 14.50 -2.70
N ALA A 76 10.85 15.33 -2.92
CA ALA A 76 10.09 15.96 -1.85
C ALA A 76 9.35 14.93 -0.97
N ALA A 77 8.67 13.96 -1.58
CA ALA A 77 7.95 12.92 -0.86
C ALA A 77 8.88 11.99 -0.06
N LEU A 78 10.03 11.60 -0.62
CA LEU A 78 11.11 10.93 0.12
C LEU A 78 11.67 11.78 1.26
N GLY A 79 11.60 13.11 1.13
CA GLY A 79 11.90 14.08 2.18
C GLY A 79 11.07 13.88 3.45
N HIS A 80 9.82 13.43 3.33
CA HIS A 80 8.89 13.22 4.45
C HIS A 80 8.99 11.83 5.13
N LEU A 81 9.82 10.91 4.61
CA LEU A 81 10.03 9.61 5.25
C LEU A 81 10.61 9.77 6.66
N THR A 82 10.13 8.95 7.58
CA THR A 82 10.61 8.87 8.96
C THR A 82 12.10 8.49 9.02
N PRO A 83 12.85 8.88 10.07
CA PRO A 83 14.25 8.49 10.27
C PRO A 83 14.51 6.99 10.08
N LEU A 84 13.66 6.13 10.65
CA LEU A 84 13.80 4.68 10.50
C LEU A 84 13.59 4.21 9.06
N GLN A 85 12.52 4.65 8.41
CA GLN A 85 12.26 4.33 6.99
C GLN A 85 13.43 4.75 6.12
N ARG A 86 13.96 5.97 6.30
CA ARG A 86 15.11 6.45 5.52
C ARG A 86 16.35 5.58 5.71
N ARG A 87 16.70 5.24 6.96
CA ARG A 87 17.85 4.36 7.26
C ARG A 87 17.70 2.98 6.62
N VAL A 88 16.53 2.35 6.77
CA VAL A 88 16.26 1.02 6.21
C VAL A 88 16.22 1.07 4.69
N LEU A 89 15.54 2.04 4.06
CA LEU A 89 15.47 2.13 2.60
C LEU A 89 16.85 2.36 1.97
N THR A 90 17.75 3.13 2.60
CA THR A 90 19.14 3.28 2.11
C THR A 90 19.84 1.92 1.97
N GLN A 91 19.58 0.98 2.89
CA GLN A 91 20.15 -0.36 2.88
C GLN A 91 19.36 -1.35 2.00
N HIS A 92 18.04 -1.25 1.95
CA HIS A 92 17.17 -2.31 1.43
C HIS A 92 16.40 -1.97 0.14
N LEU A 93 16.22 -0.69 -0.20
CA LEU A 93 15.48 -0.29 -1.41
C LEU A 93 16.36 -0.43 -2.65
N ARG A 94 15.92 -1.31 -3.55
CA ARG A 94 16.54 -1.60 -4.83
C ARG A 94 16.19 -0.56 -5.89
N SER A 95 14.90 -0.33 -6.11
CA SER A 95 14.40 0.71 -7.01
C SER A 95 12.96 1.12 -6.70
N ILE A 96 12.61 2.33 -7.11
CA ILE A 96 11.25 2.83 -7.27
C ILE A 96 10.93 2.83 -8.77
N SER A 97 9.72 2.45 -9.15
CA SER A 97 9.26 2.51 -10.54
C SER A 97 7.82 3.01 -10.61
N PHE A 98 7.44 3.57 -11.76
CA PHE A 98 6.09 4.05 -12.01
C PHE A 98 5.48 3.29 -13.17
N VAL A 99 4.21 2.90 -13.07
CA VAL A 99 3.53 2.06 -14.06
C VAL A 99 2.15 2.60 -14.42
N GLU A 100 1.90 2.76 -15.71
CA GLU A 100 0.57 3.04 -16.27
C GLU A 100 -0.25 1.75 -16.39
N GLY A 101 -1.56 1.84 -16.21
CA GLY A 101 -2.46 0.68 -16.27
C GLY A 101 -2.41 -0.27 -15.07
N MET A 102 -1.70 0.08 -14.00
CA MET A 102 -1.70 -0.68 -12.74
C MET A 102 -3.03 -0.48 -11.98
N PRO A 103 -3.73 -1.55 -11.55
CA PRO A 103 -5.02 -1.44 -10.84
C PRO A 103 -4.88 -1.01 -9.38
N ASN A 104 -3.79 -1.41 -8.73
CA ASN A 104 -3.46 -1.05 -7.34
C ASN A 104 -2.75 0.32 -7.31
N ASN A 105 -2.66 0.95 -6.13
CA ASN A 105 -1.99 2.24 -5.98
C ASN A 105 -0.45 2.11 -6.00
N ALA A 106 0.07 1.07 -5.35
CA ALA A 106 1.48 0.68 -5.35
C ALA A 106 1.62 -0.80 -4.94
N LEU A 107 2.86 -1.30 -4.94
CA LEU A 107 3.25 -2.60 -4.41
C LEU A 107 4.74 -2.62 -4.05
N THR A 108 5.05 -3.04 -2.82
CA THR A 108 6.39 -3.47 -2.38
C THR A 108 6.57 -4.97 -2.57
N TYR A 109 7.69 -5.40 -3.17
CA TYR A 109 8.00 -6.82 -3.40
C TYR A 109 9.52 -7.06 -3.37
N PRO A 110 9.98 -8.27 -3.01
CA PRO A 110 11.41 -8.59 -2.94
C PRO A 110 12.07 -8.59 -4.33
N ASP A 111 13.37 -8.28 -4.36
CA ASP A 111 14.26 -8.59 -5.50
C ASP A 111 14.57 -10.09 -5.46
N GLU A 112 14.09 -10.83 -6.46
CA GLU A 112 14.26 -12.28 -6.55
C GLU A 112 15.63 -12.70 -7.09
N THR A 113 16.50 -11.76 -7.49
CA THR A 113 17.79 -12.06 -8.10
C THR A 113 18.89 -12.41 -7.09
N ASP A 114 18.81 -11.91 -5.86
CA ASP A 114 19.69 -12.29 -4.75
C ASP A 114 18.88 -12.45 -3.46
N ARG A 115 18.65 -13.70 -3.06
CA ARG A 115 17.91 -14.05 -1.83
C ARG A 115 18.76 -14.01 -0.56
N SER A 116 20.07 -13.77 -0.65
CA SER A 116 20.95 -13.67 0.51
C SER A 116 20.88 -12.29 1.18
N GLU A 117 20.58 -11.25 0.40
CA GLU A 117 20.33 -9.90 0.90
C GLU A 117 18.86 -9.53 0.72
N LYS A 118 18.11 -9.31 1.82
CA LYS A 118 16.75 -8.77 1.74
C LYS A 118 16.79 -7.41 1.00
N ARG A 119 16.32 -7.38 -0.24
CA ARG A 119 16.22 -6.20 -1.12
C ARG A 119 14.82 -6.13 -1.70
N PHE A 120 14.33 -4.92 -1.95
CA PHE A 120 12.94 -4.70 -2.33
C PHE A 120 12.80 -3.65 -3.42
N HIS A 121 11.84 -3.85 -4.30
CA HIS A 121 11.35 -2.84 -5.23
C HIS A 121 10.05 -2.24 -4.72
N ILE A 122 9.82 -0.97 -5.03
CA ILE A 122 8.50 -0.33 -4.91
C ILE A 122 8.05 0.01 -6.34
N THR A 123 6.88 -0.48 -6.76
CA THR A 123 6.23 -0.02 -8.00
C THR A 123 4.98 0.78 -7.63
N ILE A 124 4.83 1.96 -8.20
CA ILE A 124 3.74 2.90 -7.93
C ILE A 124 2.92 3.10 -9.21
N ARG A 125 1.59 3.20 -9.11
CA ARG A 125 0.74 3.57 -10.25
C ARG A 125 1.05 5.01 -10.67
N ALA A 126 1.44 5.23 -11.92
CA ALA A 126 1.93 6.53 -12.41
C ALA A 126 0.96 7.69 -12.12
N GLY A 127 -0.35 7.47 -12.24
CA GLY A 127 -1.38 8.46 -11.88
C GLY A 127 -1.29 9.05 -10.46
N VAL A 128 -0.65 8.38 -9.50
CA VAL A 128 -0.38 8.91 -8.14
C VAL A 128 0.46 10.20 -8.17
N LEU A 129 1.28 10.40 -9.21
CA LEU A 129 2.08 11.62 -9.39
C LEU A 129 1.23 12.88 -9.62
N ASN A 130 -0.05 12.70 -9.94
CA ASN A 130 -1.01 13.77 -10.25
C ASN A 130 -2.22 13.79 -9.30
N GLU A 131 -2.17 13.05 -8.18
CA GLU A 131 -3.19 13.03 -7.13
C GLU A 131 -2.67 13.74 -5.86
N THR A 132 -3.56 14.40 -5.12
CA THR A 132 -3.39 14.71 -3.70
C THR A 132 -3.74 13.50 -2.83
N VAL A 133 -3.32 13.48 -1.56
CA VAL A 133 -3.72 12.42 -0.61
C VAL A 133 -5.25 12.31 -0.53
N SER A 134 -5.99 13.42 -0.49
CA SER A 134 -7.47 13.40 -0.47
C SER A 134 -8.06 12.69 -1.69
N GLU A 135 -7.55 12.95 -2.89
CA GLU A 135 -8.04 12.33 -4.13
C GLU A 135 -7.70 10.83 -4.19
N LEU A 136 -6.45 10.46 -3.88
CA LEU A 136 -5.99 9.08 -3.83
C LEU A 136 -6.86 8.24 -2.87
N ILE A 137 -7.05 8.74 -1.64
CA ILE A 137 -7.74 7.98 -0.60
C ILE A 137 -9.26 7.99 -0.84
N THR A 138 -9.83 9.10 -1.31
CA THR A 138 -11.24 9.12 -1.76
C THR A 138 -11.48 8.08 -2.86
N ARG A 139 -10.58 7.97 -3.85
CA ARG A 139 -10.67 6.93 -4.90
C ARG A 139 -10.52 5.52 -4.34
N LYS A 140 -9.59 5.30 -3.39
CA LYS A 140 -9.36 4.01 -2.71
C LYS A 140 -10.61 3.56 -1.93
N GLU A 141 -11.18 4.43 -1.09
CA GLU A 141 -12.36 4.09 -0.30
C GLU A 141 -13.61 3.94 -1.20
N ARG A 142 -13.78 4.79 -2.23
CA ARG A 142 -14.89 4.66 -3.21
C ARG A 142 -14.86 3.36 -4.00
N SER A 143 -13.71 2.75 -4.27
CA SER A 143 -13.68 1.43 -4.95
C SER A 143 -14.24 0.30 -4.08
N CYS A 144 -14.41 0.54 -2.78
CA CYS A 144 -15.07 -0.36 -1.84
C CYS A 144 -16.56 -0.04 -1.61
N ALA A 145 -17.08 1.02 -2.22
CA ALA A 145 -18.45 1.48 -2.05
C ALA A 145 -19.30 1.18 -3.30
N ASP A 146 -20.57 0.81 -3.09
CA ASP A 146 -21.58 0.77 -4.14
C ASP A 146 -22.47 2.02 -4.03
N ALA A 147 -22.42 2.85 -5.06
CA ALA A 147 -23.20 4.09 -5.17
C ALA A 147 -24.54 3.91 -5.89
N ALA A 148 -24.87 2.70 -6.36
CA ALA A 148 -26.07 2.46 -7.15
C ALA A 148 -27.35 2.88 -6.42
N GLY A 149 -28.07 3.86 -6.97
CA GLY A 149 -29.33 4.37 -6.41
C GLY A 149 -29.20 5.28 -5.18
N SER A 150 -27.99 5.71 -4.81
CA SER A 150 -27.76 6.61 -3.68
C SER A 150 -27.52 8.06 -4.12
N SER A 151 -28.03 9.03 -3.36
CA SER A 151 -27.66 10.46 -3.47
C SER A 151 -26.44 10.83 -2.63
N LEU A 152 -25.89 9.88 -1.87
CA LEU A 152 -24.78 10.08 -0.97
C LEU A 152 -23.46 10.19 -1.74
N GLU A 153 -22.55 11.01 -1.22
CA GLU A 153 -21.17 11.13 -1.69
C GLU A 153 -20.20 10.85 -0.54
N LEU A 154 -19.35 9.84 -0.70
CA LEU A 154 -18.24 9.53 0.21
C LEU A 154 -17.00 10.30 -0.21
N SER A 155 -16.42 11.11 0.68
CA SER A 155 -15.15 11.80 0.44
C SER A 155 -14.24 11.70 1.66
N ILE A 156 -12.92 11.73 1.44
CA ILE A 156 -11.93 11.67 2.50
C ILE A 156 -11.12 12.97 2.44
N ASP A 157 -11.29 13.82 3.45
CA ASP A 157 -10.44 14.99 3.65
C ASP A 157 -9.14 14.53 4.33
N ALA A 158 -8.09 14.40 3.53
CA ALA A 158 -6.74 14.01 3.93
C ALA A 158 -5.69 15.09 3.57
N GLY A 159 -6.14 16.33 3.32
CA GLY A 159 -5.29 17.45 2.93
C GLY A 159 -4.83 17.44 1.47
N HIS A 160 -3.93 18.39 1.16
CA HIS A 160 -3.53 18.72 -0.21
C HIS A 160 -2.08 18.35 -0.56
N MET A 161 -1.37 17.62 0.31
CA MET A 161 -0.05 17.08 -0.04
C MET A 161 -0.16 16.12 -1.23
N ASP A 162 0.92 15.99 -2.02
CA ASP A 162 1.00 14.99 -3.08
C ASP A 162 0.75 13.57 -2.52
N ALA A 163 -0.08 12.80 -3.20
CA ALA A 163 -0.46 11.43 -2.84
C ALA A 163 0.76 10.51 -2.64
N LEU A 164 1.86 10.81 -3.35
CA LEU A 164 3.13 10.12 -3.24
C LEU A 164 3.71 10.12 -1.82
N VAL A 165 3.40 11.12 -0.98
CA VAL A 165 3.80 11.16 0.43
C VAL A 165 3.16 10.03 1.22
N TYR A 166 1.84 9.86 1.12
CA TYR A 166 1.12 8.74 1.73
C TYR A 166 1.64 7.40 1.20
N VAL A 167 1.77 7.26 -0.12
CA VAL A 167 2.20 5.99 -0.74
C VAL A 167 3.60 5.59 -0.28
N LEU A 168 4.57 6.51 -0.29
CA LEU A 168 5.93 6.18 0.17
C LEU A 168 5.99 5.89 1.66
N LEU A 169 5.20 6.58 2.51
CA LEU A 169 5.12 6.24 3.93
C LEU A 169 4.52 4.84 4.16
N HIS A 170 3.54 4.43 3.37
CA HIS A 170 2.94 3.10 3.43
C HIS A 170 3.94 2.02 2.95
N GLU A 171 4.40 2.12 1.70
CA GLU A 171 5.28 1.14 1.06
C GLU A 171 6.65 1.02 1.75
N ALA A 172 7.25 2.13 2.20
CA ALA A 172 8.48 2.09 2.98
C ALA A 172 8.31 1.35 4.31
N THR A 173 7.11 1.35 4.89
CA THR A 173 6.82 0.61 6.12
C THR A 173 6.80 -0.90 5.89
N HIS A 174 6.36 -1.38 4.73
CA HIS A 174 6.48 -2.81 4.39
C HIS A 174 7.95 -3.26 4.30
N ILE A 175 8.85 -2.43 3.78
CA ILE A 175 10.30 -2.71 3.79
C ILE A 175 10.84 -2.73 5.23
N VAL A 176 10.46 -1.74 6.05
CA VAL A 176 10.85 -1.68 7.48
C VAL A 176 10.37 -2.91 8.25
N ASP A 177 9.11 -3.30 8.08
CA ASP A 177 8.53 -4.48 8.71
C ASP A 177 9.22 -5.77 8.23
N SER A 178 9.41 -5.93 6.93
CA SER A 178 10.09 -7.10 6.34
C SER A 178 11.56 -7.23 6.75
N SER A 179 12.23 -6.11 7.09
CA SER A 179 13.63 -6.11 7.55
C SER A 179 13.76 -6.26 9.08
N LEU A 180 12.82 -5.76 9.88
CA LEU A 180 12.95 -5.67 11.35
C LEU A 180 11.96 -6.53 12.15
N GLY A 181 10.91 -7.07 11.52
CA GLY A 181 9.97 -8.02 12.14
C GLY A 181 9.03 -7.39 13.18
N PHE A 182 8.34 -6.31 12.81
CA PHE A 182 7.30 -5.72 13.67
C PHE A 182 6.03 -6.56 13.70
N THR A 183 5.69 -7.16 12.56
CA THR A 183 4.78 -8.28 12.42
C THR A 183 5.59 -9.57 12.20
N ALA A 184 4.92 -10.70 11.96
CA ALA A 184 5.60 -11.93 11.55
C ALA A 184 5.72 -12.02 10.02
N GLU A 185 6.64 -12.84 9.52
CA GLU A 185 6.90 -12.99 8.08
C GLU A 185 5.61 -13.26 7.28
N ALA A 186 5.45 -12.59 6.14
CA ALA A 186 4.17 -12.52 5.42
C ALA A 186 3.64 -13.88 4.90
N SER A 187 4.52 -14.86 4.74
CA SER A 187 4.18 -16.24 4.36
C SER A 187 3.74 -17.11 5.54
N ALA A 188 3.98 -16.67 6.77
CA ALA A 188 3.69 -17.44 7.97
C ALA A 188 2.21 -17.33 8.36
N ARG A 189 1.56 -18.48 8.57
CA ARG A 189 0.15 -18.54 8.95
C ARG A 189 -0.07 -18.46 10.46
N TYR A 190 0.90 -18.93 11.24
CA TYR A 190 0.90 -18.92 12.70
C TYR A 190 2.32 -18.67 13.17
N GLU A 191 2.53 -17.59 13.91
CA GLU A 191 3.80 -17.18 14.52
C GLU A 191 3.48 -16.59 15.92
N PRO A 192 4.45 -16.55 16.85
CA PRO A 192 4.26 -15.86 18.12
C PRO A 192 3.89 -14.39 17.90
N ALA A 193 2.95 -13.89 18.71
CA ALA A 193 2.57 -12.48 18.67
C ALA A 193 3.79 -11.58 18.88
N ARG A 194 3.85 -10.48 18.12
CA ARG A 194 4.84 -9.41 18.28
C ARG A 194 4.19 -8.30 19.10
N PRO A 195 4.97 -7.42 19.78
CA PRO A 195 4.39 -6.33 20.57
C PRO A 195 3.40 -5.43 19.82
N PHE A 196 3.53 -5.30 18.49
CA PHE A 196 2.60 -4.55 17.65
C PHE A 196 1.26 -5.28 17.39
N THR A 197 1.28 -6.61 17.33
CA THR A 197 0.13 -7.47 16.96
C THR A 197 -0.55 -8.13 18.15
N GLU A 198 0.14 -8.23 19.30
CA GLU A 198 -0.35 -8.82 20.54
C GLU A 198 -1.65 -8.17 21.02
N GLY A 199 -2.66 -8.99 21.28
CA GLY A 199 -3.99 -8.53 21.69
C GLY A 199 -4.80 -7.81 20.60
N ILE A 200 -4.32 -7.76 19.36
CA ILE A 200 -4.99 -7.12 18.22
C ILE A 200 -5.26 -8.13 17.09
N TRP A 201 -4.31 -9.03 16.81
CA TRP A 201 -4.40 -10.05 15.76
C TRP A 201 -4.29 -11.47 16.34
N GLU A 202 -5.16 -12.37 15.86
CA GLU A 202 -5.09 -13.82 16.10
C GLU A 202 -4.14 -14.50 15.10
N ASP A 203 -4.20 -14.08 13.83
CA ASP A 203 -3.27 -14.45 12.77
C ASP A 203 -3.10 -13.29 11.77
N ARG A 204 -2.40 -13.52 10.65
CA ARG A 204 -2.15 -12.51 9.61
C ARG A 204 -3.40 -11.79 9.10
N LEU A 205 -4.54 -12.47 9.01
CA LEU A 205 -5.78 -11.97 8.39
C LEU A 205 -6.91 -11.71 9.38
N HIS A 206 -6.88 -12.35 10.56
CA HIS A 206 -7.95 -12.27 11.54
C HIS A 206 -7.53 -11.43 12.75
N ALA A 207 -8.24 -10.33 12.98
CA ALA A 207 -8.17 -9.57 14.23
C ALA A 207 -8.71 -10.44 15.40
N VAL A 208 -8.36 -10.11 16.65
CA VAL A 208 -8.96 -10.77 17.81
C VAL A 208 -10.48 -10.59 17.83
N ALA A 209 -11.23 -11.59 18.32
CA ALA A 209 -12.69 -11.57 18.37
C ALA A 209 -13.32 -10.26 18.89
N ALA A 210 -12.66 -9.54 19.81
CA ALA A 210 -13.11 -8.25 20.34
C ALA A 210 -13.14 -7.09 19.31
N TYR A 211 -12.45 -7.23 18.17
CA TYR A 211 -12.39 -6.24 17.09
C TYR A 211 -12.99 -6.74 15.76
N ARG A 212 -13.62 -7.93 15.76
CA ARG A 212 -14.32 -8.47 14.60
C ARG A 212 -15.80 -8.08 14.62
N SER A 213 -16.38 -7.87 13.45
CA SER A 213 -17.82 -7.75 13.26
C SER A 213 -18.19 -8.08 11.82
N ASP A 214 -19.38 -8.67 11.61
CA ASP A 214 -19.82 -9.16 10.30
C ASP A 214 -19.71 -8.09 9.18
N ILE A 215 -19.95 -6.82 9.52
CA ILE A 215 -19.86 -5.70 8.56
C ILE A 215 -18.43 -5.35 8.17
N LEU A 216 -17.43 -5.53 9.05
CA LEU A 216 -16.01 -5.33 8.73
C LEU A 216 -15.44 -6.54 7.97
N GLU A 217 -15.87 -7.76 8.36
CA GLU A 217 -15.43 -9.04 7.77
C GLU A 217 -15.97 -9.29 6.34
N THR A 218 -16.90 -8.46 5.86
CA THR A 218 -17.53 -8.59 4.52
C THR A 218 -17.19 -7.47 3.54
N THR A 219 -16.39 -6.48 3.94
CA THR A 219 -15.93 -5.38 3.07
C THR A 219 -14.99 -5.86 1.96
N CYS A 220 -14.94 -5.14 0.84
CA CYS A 220 -14.28 -5.56 -0.41
C CYS A 220 -12.80 -5.94 -0.31
N TRP A 221 -12.09 -5.52 0.74
CA TRP A 221 -10.66 -5.81 0.93
C TRP A 221 -10.40 -7.19 1.56
N ARG A 222 -11.44 -7.83 2.13
CA ARG A 222 -11.40 -9.21 2.62
C ARG A 222 -11.38 -10.22 1.47
N GLU A 223 -10.85 -11.42 1.69
CA GLU A 223 -10.63 -12.47 0.65
C GLU A 223 -11.89 -12.86 -0.16
N ARG A 224 -13.09 -12.59 0.38
CA ARG A 224 -14.39 -12.77 -0.33
C ARG A 224 -15.33 -11.57 -0.13
N GLY A 225 -14.73 -10.40 0.06
CA GLY A 225 -15.41 -9.15 0.30
C GLY A 225 -16.30 -8.70 -0.86
N LYS A 226 -17.18 -7.75 -0.58
CA LYS A 226 -17.99 -7.06 -1.59
C LYS A 226 -17.95 -5.56 -1.39
N THR A 227 -18.30 -4.82 -2.44
CA THR A 227 -18.61 -3.40 -2.30
C THR A 227 -19.75 -3.21 -1.30
N VAL A 228 -19.66 -2.16 -0.49
CA VAL A 228 -20.64 -1.83 0.54
C VAL A 228 -21.55 -0.70 0.04
N PRO A 229 -22.89 -0.87 0.04
CA PRO A 229 -23.81 0.20 -0.31
C PRO A 229 -23.55 1.48 0.50
N LEU A 230 -23.59 2.65 -0.15
CA LEU A 230 -23.25 3.93 0.48
C LEU A 230 -24.08 4.26 1.74
N ASP A 231 -25.32 3.77 1.84
CA ASP A 231 -26.16 3.94 3.04
C ASP A 231 -25.66 3.13 4.25
N LYS A 232 -24.83 2.11 4.04
CA LYS A 232 -24.21 1.29 5.10
C LYS A 232 -22.83 1.80 5.53
N ILE A 233 -22.22 2.70 4.79
CA ILE A 233 -20.90 3.27 5.11
C ILE A 233 -20.83 3.88 6.53
N PRO A 234 -21.85 4.61 7.06
CA PRO A 234 -21.86 5.04 8.46
C PRO A 234 -21.77 3.89 9.45
N SER A 235 -22.39 2.74 9.15
CA SER A 235 -22.31 1.54 10.00
C SER A 235 -20.94 0.85 9.92
N VAL A 236 -20.29 0.85 8.75
CA VAL A 236 -18.92 0.34 8.58
C VAL A 236 -17.95 1.14 9.46
N TYR A 237 -17.94 2.47 9.35
CA TYR A 237 -17.02 3.29 10.12
C TYR A 237 -17.41 3.40 11.61
N ALA A 238 -18.70 3.27 11.95
CA ALA A 238 -19.11 3.08 13.35
C ALA A 238 -18.53 1.78 13.94
N ALA A 239 -18.55 0.66 13.20
CA ALA A 239 -17.88 -0.57 13.62
C ALA A 239 -16.37 -0.39 13.72
N LEU A 240 -15.73 0.24 12.72
CA LEU A 240 -14.29 0.53 12.72
C LEU A 240 -13.89 1.37 13.95
N SER A 241 -14.72 2.32 14.38
CA SER A 241 -14.46 3.16 15.57
C SER A 241 -14.30 2.39 16.89
N GLN A 242 -14.82 1.15 16.94
CA GLN A 242 -14.68 0.26 18.09
C GLN A 242 -13.41 -0.62 18.04
N THR A 243 -12.66 -0.54 16.95
CA THR A 243 -11.37 -1.24 16.74
C THR A 243 -10.18 -0.29 17.00
N PRO A 244 -8.94 -0.80 17.04
CA PRO A 244 -7.75 0.02 17.18
C PRO A 244 -7.04 0.27 15.82
N PHE A 245 -7.76 0.10 14.70
CA PHE A 245 -7.23 0.26 13.34
C PHE A 245 -7.37 1.70 12.84
N ALA A 246 -6.30 2.23 12.22
CA ALA A 246 -6.26 3.60 11.72
C ALA A 246 -7.13 3.82 10.47
N SER A 247 -7.34 2.79 9.65
CA SER A 247 -8.20 2.83 8.46
C SER A 247 -8.91 1.50 8.25
N LEU A 248 -9.96 1.50 7.44
CA LEU A 248 -10.68 0.29 7.10
C LEU A 248 -9.81 -0.66 6.26
N TYR A 249 -8.91 -0.14 5.41
CA TYR A 249 -7.91 -0.94 4.71
C TYR A 249 -6.90 -1.59 5.68
N GLY A 250 -6.40 -0.85 6.67
CA GLY A 250 -5.50 -1.37 7.70
C GLY A 250 -6.11 -2.44 8.60
N SER A 251 -7.44 -2.51 8.69
CA SER A 251 -8.14 -3.59 9.39
C SER A 251 -8.12 -4.95 8.66
N ASN A 252 -7.53 -5.02 7.46
CA ASN A 252 -7.55 -6.21 6.61
C ASN A 252 -6.48 -7.26 6.95
N ASN A 253 -5.26 -6.84 7.31
CA ASN A 253 -4.18 -7.72 7.75
C ASN A 253 -3.11 -6.95 8.53
N TRP A 254 -2.27 -7.66 9.28
CA TRP A 254 -1.29 -7.02 10.17
C TRP A 254 -0.21 -6.16 9.48
N HIS A 255 0.05 -6.34 8.17
CA HIS A 255 1.10 -5.59 7.45
C HIS A 255 0.55 -4.26 6.96
N ASP A 256 -0.65 -4.28 6.38
CA ASP A 256 -1.39 -3.07 6.05
C ASP A 256 -1.70 -2.26 7.32
N ASP A 257 -1.97 -2.92 8.45
CA ASP A 257 -2.21 -2.27 9.75
C ASP A 257 -1.03 -1.37 10.18
N ILE A 258 0.20 -1.88 10.20
CA ILE A 258 1.38 -1.06 10.55
C ILE A 258 1.67 0.00 9.50
N ALA A 259 1.54 -0.32 8.21
CA ALA A 259 1.79 0.62 7.12
C ALA A 259 0.79 1.80 7.12
N GLU A 260 -0.49 1.52 7.32
CA GLU A 260 -1.53 2.53 7.49
C GLU A 260 -1.33 3.35 8.76
N LEU A 261 -1.04 2.71 9.91
CA LEU A 261 -0.86 3.44 11.16
C LEU A 261 0.35 4.39 11.10
N VAL A 262 1.48 3.97 10.52
CA VAL A 262 2.66 4.83 10.31
C VAL A 262 2.36 5.97 9.34
N ALA A 263 1.72 5.69 8.20
CA ALA A 263 1.38 6.70 7.21
C ALA A 263 0.41 7.75 7.77
N TRP A 264 -0.70 7.32 8.37
CA TRP A 264 -1.70 8.23 8.94
C TRP A 264 -1.20 8.99 10.18
N TYR A 265 -0.36 8.37 11.03
CA TYR A 265 0.27 9.09 12.13
C TYR A 265 1.21 10.18 11.62
N THR A 266 2.03 9.88 10.62
CA THR A 266 2.96 10.87 10.05
C THR A 266 2.19 12.02 9.41
N LEU A 267 1.19 11.73 8.58
CA LEU A 267 0.36 12.75 7.94
C LEU A 267 -0.37 13.64 8.96
N THR A 268 -1.01 13.06 9.97
CA THR A 268 -1.88 13.82 10.89
C THR A 268 -1.14 14.43 12.07
N GLN A 269 -0.23 13.69 12.71
CA GLN A 269 0.42 14.14 13.95
C GLN A 269 1.74 14.89 13.69
N VAL A 270 2.40 14.65 12.55
CA VAL A 270 3.71 15.27 12.22
C VAL A 270 3.60 16.29 11.08
N LEU A 271 2.80 16.01 10.05
CA LEU A 271 2.61 16.89 8.88
C LEU A 271 1.30 17.70 8.93
N HIS A 272 0.54 17.56 10.03
CA HIS A 272 -0.67 18.31 10.35
C HIS A 272 -1.75 18.33 9.25
N GLN A 273 -1.80 17.29 8.41
CA GLN A 273 -2.91 17.07 7.48
C GLN A 273 -4.14 16.56 8.25
N PRO A 274 -5.37 16.86 7.80
CA PRO A 274 -6.55 16.21 8.32
C PRO A 274 -6.56 14.71 7.95
N TYR A 275 -7.41 13.94 8.62
CA TYR A 275 -7.88 12.65 8.11
C TYR A 275 -9.31 12.44 8.60
N ARG A 276 -10.26 12.92 7.80
CA ARG A 276 -11.68 12.90 8.09
C ARG A 276 -12.42 12.20 6.96
N ILE A 277 -13.09 11.11 7.30
CA ILE A 277 -14.07 10.45 6.46
C ILE A 277 -15.35 11.29 6.50
N GLU A 278 -15.89 11.66 5.35
CA GLU A 278 -17.12 12.41 5.21
C GLU A 278 -18.12 11.67 4.31
N LEU A 279 -19.39 11.71 4.69
CA LEU A 279 -20.51 11.32 3.83
C LEU A 279 -21.44 12.52 3.70
N ARG A 280 -21.76 12.91 2.47
CA ARG A 280 -22.61 14.07 2.16
C ARG A 280 -23.86 13.65 1.40
N ASP A 281 -25.00 14.27 1.68
CA ASP A 281 -26.22 14.16 0.89
C ASP A 281 -26.54 15.51 0.27
N GLN A 282 -26.52 15.59 -1.07
CA GLN A 282 -26.72 16.83 -1.83
C GLN A 282 -25.82 17.99 -1.32
N GLY A 283 -24.57 17.66 -0.95
CA GLY A 283 -23.56 18.59 -0.40
C GLY A 283 -23.60 18.77 1.13
N ASN A 284 -24.71 18.45 1.79
CA ASN A 284 -24.84 18.55 3.26
C ASN A 284 -24.10 17.41 3.94
N LEU A 285 -23.26 17.69 4.94
CA LEU A 285 -22.56 16.66 5.71
C LEU A 285 -23.55 15.88 6.60
N VAL A 286 -23.71 14.57 6.36
CA VAL A 286 -24.64 13.70 7.10
C VAL A 286 -23.93 12.69 8.00
N TYR A 287 -22.66 12.37 7.75
CA TYR A 287 -21.82 11.57 8.63
C TYR A 287 -20.37 12.01 8.54
N SER A 288 -19.63 11.90 9.65
CA SER A 288 -18.20 12.16 9.69
C SER A 288 -17.50 11.30 10.74
N TYR A 289 -16.26 10.87 10.46
CA TYR A 289 -15.41 10.15 11.41
C TYR A 289 -13.92 10.49 11.19
N GLU A 290 -13.17 10.66 12.29
CA GLU A 290 -11.74 10.99 12.29
C GLU A 290 -10.96 9.89 13.04
N PRO A 291 -10.39 8.89 12.33
CA PRO A 291 -9.84 7.70 12.98
C PRO A 291 -8.71 7.99 13.98
N MET A 292 -7.89 9.01 13.69
CA MET A 292 -6.73 9.37 14.53
C MET A 292 -7.11 10.10 15.83
N HIS A 293 -8.40 10.43 16.00
CA HIS A 293 -8.97 10.89 17.27
C HIS A 293 -9.54 9.76 18.13
N SER A 294 -9.71 8.53 17.61
CA SER A 294 -10.15 7.38 18.40
C SER A 294 -9.15 7.06 19.52
N PRO A 295 -9.58 6.96 20.80
CA PRO A 295 -8.70 6.56 21.90
C PRO A 295 -8.04 5.19 21.68
N ARG A 296 -8.69 4.29 20.93
CA ARG A 296 -8.17 2.95 20.61
C ARG A 296 -7.05 2.99 19.58
N VAL A 297 -7.14 3.89 18.60
CA VAL A 297 -6.06 4.11 17.61
C VAL A 297 -4.90 4.85 18.29
N ARG A 298 -5.20 5.88 19.08
CA ARG A 298 -4.20 6.68 19.82
C ARG A 298 -3.38 5.87 20.82
N SER A 299 -3.96 4.84 21.46
CA SER A 299 -3.21 3.97 22.38
C SER A 299 -2.04 3.24 21.70
N ARG A 300 -2.10 3.02 20.38
CA ARG A 300 -1.04 2.36 19.60
C ARG A 300 0.11 3.27 19.21
N PHE A 301 0.00 4.59 19.40
CA PHE A 301 1.05 5.54 19.02
C PHE A 301 2.37 5.29 19.77
N VAL A 302 2.34 4.60 20.90
CA VAL A 302 3.54 4.13 21.62
C VAL A 302 4.45 3.26 20.74
N TYR A 303 3.89 2.44 19.86
CA TYR A 303 4.67 1.57 18.95
C TYR A 303 5.35 2.33 17.80
N LEU A 304 5.02 3.61 17.61
CA LEU A 304 5.54 4.42 16.51
C LEU A 304 6.81 5.20 16.90
N GLN A 305 7.13 5.32 18.20
CA GLN A 305 8.26 6.09 18.69
C GLN A 305 9.60 5.73 17.99
N GLN A 306 9.82 4.44 17.75
CA GLN A 306 10.99 3.91 17.05
C GLN A 306 11.12 4.36 15.59
N PHE A 307 10.02 4.68 14.90
CA PHE A 307 10.10 5.22 13.53
C PHE A 307 10.73 6.62 13.51
N PHE A 308 10.48 7.39 14.57
CA PHE A 308 10.94 8.77 14.74
C PHE A 308 12.22 8.91 15.58
N ALA A 309 12.73 7.80 16.13
CA ALA A 309 14.02 7.77 16.81
C ALA A 309 15.18 7.98 15.80
N GLY A 310 16.01 8.99 16.05
CA GLY A 310 17.19 9.37 15.24
C GLY A 310 18.34 8.38 15.32
#